data_AF-A0A1F7SZV1-F1
#
_entry.id   AF-A0A1F7SZV1-F1
#
_cell.length_a   1.000
_cell.length_b   1.000
_cell.length_c   1.000
_cell.angle_alpha   90.00
_cell.angle_beta   90.00
_cell.angle_gamma   90.00
#
_symmetry.space_group_name_H-M   'P 1'
#
loop_
_entity.id
_entity.type
_entity.pdbx_description
1 polymer ?
#
loop_
_entity_poly.entity_id
_entity_poly.type
_entity_poly.pdbx_seq_one_letter_code
_entity_poly.pdbx_strand_id
1 'polypeptide(L)' 'MAISGMVFIPARGKAEALAARLRAAAGAEVRGVGPGGVAVVMEAETAGHLQRMSEEIMGWSEVAGLQLAYLHEE' A
#
# COMPACT_ATOMS: atom_id res chain seq x y z
N MET A 1 17.70 4.78 -0.36
CA MET A 1 16.28 5.05 0.00
C MET A 1 15.41 4.18 -0.90
N ALA A 2 14.32 3.62 -0.40
CA ALA A 2 13.51 2.69 -1.18
C ALA A 2 12.11 3.28 -1.43
N ILE A 3 11.65 3.14 -2.68
CA ILE A 3 10.33 3.61 -3.13
C ILE A 3 9.66 2.48 -3.90
N SER A 4 8.37 2.24 -3.62
CA SER A 4 7.60 1.22 -4.32
C SER A 4 6.21 1.72 -4.69
N GLY A 5 5.81 1.40 -5.93
CA GLY A 5 4.43 1.52 -6.36
C GLY A 5 3.69 0.21 -6.10
N MET A 6 2.56 0.28 -5.40
CA MET A 6 1.77 -0.88 -4.98
C MET A 6 0.29 -0.64 -5.25
N VAL A 7 -0.44 -1.72 -5.50
CA VAL A 7 -1.92 -1.71 -5.51
C VAL A 7 -2.40 -2.64 -4.41
N PHE A 8 -3.01 -2.07 -3.37
CA PHE A 8 -3.67 -2.85 -2.34
C PHE A 8 -5.10 -3.17 -2.78
N ILE A 9 -5.41 -4.47 -2.80
CA ILE A 9 -6.72 -4.99 -3.18
C ILE A 9 -7.58 -5.00 -1.91
N PRO A 10 -8.67 -4.23 -1.85
CA PRO A 10 -9.52 -4.20 -0.68
C PRO A 10 -10.34 -5.47 -0.52
N ALA A 11 -10.62 -5.84 0.72
CA ALA A 11 -11.69 -6.77 1.05
C ALA A 11 -13.05 -6.21 0.57
N ARG A 12 -14.01 -7.10 0.35
CA ARG A 12 -15.32 -6.75 -0.23
C ARG A 12 -15.99 -5.62 0.56
N GLY A 13 -16.27 -4.49 -0.11
CA GLY A 13 -16.92 -3.32 0.50
C GLY A 13 -16.02 -2.48 1.41
N LYS A 14 -14.69 -2.69 1.40
CA LYS A 14 -13.74 -1.99 2.27
C LYS A 14 -12.83 -0.98 1.54
N ALA A 15 -13.06 -0.72 0.26
CA ALA A 15 -12.20 0.17 -0.55
C ALA A 15 -12.00 1.56 0.07
N GLU A 16 -13.08 2.22 0.50
CA GLU A 16 -13.00 3.55 1.12
C GLU A 16 -12.31 3.51 2.49
N ALA A 17 -12.59 2.50 3.31
CA ALA A 17 -11.96 2.32 4.61
C ALA A 17 -10.45 2.07 4.47
N LEU A 18 -10.06 1.22 3.52
CA LEU A 18 -8.67 0.96 3.19
C LEU A 18 -7.97 2.24 2.72
N ALA A 19 -8.58 2.99 1.79
CA ALA A 19 -8.00 4.23 1.28
C ALA A 19 -7.85 5.29 2.38
N ALA A 20 -8.83 5.43 3.28
CA ALA A 20 -8.73 6.34 4.42
C ALA A 20 -7.59 5.96 5.37
N ARG A 21 -7.45 4.66 5.67
CA ARG A 21 -6.38 4.16 6.55
C ARG A 21 -5.00 4.30 5.92
N LEU A 22 -4.86 4.01 4.62
CA LEU A 22 -3.61 4.20 3.87
C LEU A 22 -3.16 5.66 3.84
N ARG A 23 -4.08 6.62 3.67
CA ARG A 23 -3.76 8.06 3.72
C ARG A 23 -3.24 8.52 5.08
N ALA A 24 -3.58 7.80 6.15
CA ALA A 24 -3.11 8.07 7.50
C ALA A 24 -1.81 7.33 7.85
N ALA A 25 -1.37 6.37 7.02
CA ALA A 25 -0.17 5.60 7.27
C ALA A 25 1.07 6.42 6.89
N ALA A 26 2.04 6.52 7.81
CA ALA A 26 3.30 7.19 7.54
C ALA A 26 4.05 6.49 6.41
N GLY A 27 4.59 7.26 5.46
CA GLY A 27 5.33 6.72 4.31
C GLY A 27 4.45 6.09 3.23
N ALA A 28 3.13 6.33 3.23
CA ALA A 28 2.22 5.91 2.16
C ALA A 28 1.48 7.10 1.56
N GLU A 29 1.46 7.19 0.22
CA GLU A 29 0.71 8.19 -0.52
C GLU A 29 -0.30 7.51 -1.46
N VAL A 30 -1.60 7.76 -1.24
CA VAL A 30 -2.66 7.23 -2.12
C VAL A 30 -2.76 8.07 -3.38
N ARG A 31 -2.46 7.45 -4.53
CA ARG A 31 -2.51 8.09 -5.87
C ARG A 31 -3.84 7.92 -6.57
N GLY A 32 -4.62 6.91 -6.21
CA GLY A 32 -5.93 6.66 -6.81
C GLY A 32 -6.68 5.50 -6.16
N VAL A 33 -8.01 5.53 -6.29
CA VAL A 33 -8.92 4.46 -5.85
C VAL A 33 -9.78 4.07 -7.04
N GLY A 34 -9.87 2.78 -7.34
CA GLY A 34 -10.66 2.28 -8.46
C GLY A 34 -11.12 0.83 -8.27
N PRO A 35 -11.80 0.26 -9.27
CA PRO A 35 -12.37 -1.09 -9.19
C PRO A 35 -11.34 -2.19 -8.92
N GLY A 36 -10.08 -1.98 -9.33
CA GLY A 36 -8.98 -2.92 -9.12
C GLY A 36 -8.24 -2.77 -7.79
N GLY A 37 -8.54 -1.74 -7.00
CA GLY A 37 -7.91 -1.50 -5.69
C GLY A 37 -7.47 -0.06 -5.45
N VAL A 38 -6.60 0.12 -4.45
CA VAL A 38 -6.04 1.41 -4.06
C VAL A 38 -4.59 1.47 -4.50
N ALA A 39 -4.27 2.39 -5.42
CA ALA A 39 -2.91 2.63 -5.88
C ALA A 39 -2.17 3.53 -4.88
N VAL A 40 -1.01 3.06 -4.42
CA VAL A 40 -0.21 3.67 -3.36
C VAL A 40 1.24 3.74 -3.79
N VAL A 41 1.90 4.87 -3.50
CA VAL A 41 3.36 4.96 -3.48
C VAL A 41 3.80 4.84 -2.02
N MET A 42 4.71 3.92 -1.73
CA MET A 42 5.28 3.75 -0.41
C MET A 42 6.76 4.08 -0.42
N GLU A 43 7.21 4.78 0.62
CA GLU A 43 8.58 5.26 0.77
C GLU A 43 9.13 4.88 2.14
N ALA A 44 10.37 4.39 2.16
CA ALA A 44 11.07 4.04 3.38
C ALA A 44 12.59 4.20 3.23
N GLU A 45 13.30 4.24 4.35
CA GLU A 45 14.77 4.38 4.35
C GLU A 45 15.47 3.21 3.64
N THR A 46 14.94 2.00 3.77
CA THR A 46 15.50 0.76 3.22
C THR A 46 14.41 -0.12 2.62
N ALA A 47 14.74 -1.00 1.67
CA ALA A 47 13.78 -1.96 1.14
C ALA A 47 13.22 -2.88 2.25
N GLY A 48 14.03 -3.22 3.26
CA GLY A 48 13.59 -4.00 4.41
C GLY A 48 12.57 -3.28 5.32
N HIS A 49 12.62 -1.95 5.42
CA HIS A 49 11.52 -1.19 6.05
C HIS A 49 10.26 -1.22 5.19
N LEU A 50 10.41 -1.04 3.87
CA LEU A 50 9.31 -1.03 2.92
C LEU A 50 8.56 -2.37 2.89
N GLN A 51 9.29 -3.48 2.94
CA GLN A 51 8.74 -4.83 3.07
C GLN A 51 7.94 -5.00 4.37
N ARG A 52 8.49 -4.57 5.51
CA ARG A 52 7.78 -4.66 6.80
C ARG A 52 6.48 -3.85 6.79
N MET A 53 6.50 -2.66 6.19
CA MET A 53 5.30 -1.84 6.04
C MET A 53 4.24 -2.52 5.16
N SER A 54 4.64 -3.13 4.03
CA SER A 54 3.69 -3.81 3.15
C SER A 54 3.10 -5.08 3.79
N GLU A 55 3.91 -5.82 4.54
CA GLU A 55 3.47 -6.97 5.34
C GLU A 55 2.49 -6.56 6.45
N GLU A 56 2.74 -5.45 7.15
CA GLU A 56 1.84 -4.90 8.16
C GLU A 56 0.48 -4.53 7.55
N ILE A 57 0.49 -3.82 6.41
CA ILE A 57 -0.72 -3.40 5.70
C ILE A 57 -1.49 -4.62 5.18
N MET A 58 -0.79 -5.65 4.68
CA MET A 58 -1.40 -6.91 4.27
C MET A 58 -2.13 -7.63 5.41
N GLY A 59 -1.76 -7.39 6.67
CA GLY A 59 -2.44 -7.92 7.85
C GLY A 59 -3.73 -7.18 8.21
N TRP A 60 -4.06 -6.06 7.55
CA TRP A 60 -5.28 -5.31 7.85
C TRP A 60 -6.53 -6.02 7.35
N SER A 61 -7.61 -5.96 8.13
CA SER A 61 -8.90 -6.59 7.81
C SER A 61 -9.55 -6.06 6.51
N GLU A 62 -9.12 -4.89 6.08
CA GLU A 62 -9.59 -4.18 4.90
C GLU A 62 -8.86 -4.60 3.63
N VAL A 63 -7.79 -5.41 3.73
CA VAL A 63 -6.95 -5.84 2.62
C VAL A 63 -7.20 -7.33 2.32
N ALA A 64 -7.41 -7.64 1.05
CA ALA A 64 -7.54 -9.00 0.53
C ALA A 64 -6.30 -9.45 -0.26
N GLY A 65 -5.47 -8.50 -0.70
CA GLY A 65 -4.28 -8.79 -1.48
C GLY A 65 -3.45 -7.56 -1.78
N LEU A 66 -2.29 -7.79 -2.38
CA LEU A 66 -1.33 -6.77 -2.80
C LEU A 66 -0.76 -7.15 -4.16
N GLN A 67 -0.62 -6.16 -5.02
CA GLN A 67 0.09 -6.28 -6.27
C GLN A 67 1.21 -5.25 -6.32
N LEU A 68 2.45 -5.71 -6.49
CA LEU A 68 3.60 -4.85 -6.72
C LEU A 68 3.54 -4.32 -8.16
N ALA A 69 3.55 -3.00 -8.31
CA ALA A 69 3.59 -2.35 -9.62
C ALA A 69 5.03 -1.92 -9.98
N TYR A 70 5.82 -1.49 -8.99
CA TYR A 70 7.18 -1.01 -9.19
C TYR A 70 7.99 -1.05 -7.89
N LEU A 71 9.30 -1.26 -8.00
CA LEU A 71 10.25 -1.16 -6.89
C LEU A 71 11.53 -0.48 -7.38
N HIS A 72 11.97 0.52 -6.62
CA HIS A 72 13.27 1.19 -6.78
C HIS A 72 14.01 1.20 -5.45
N GLU A 73 15.29 0.85 -5.51
CA GLU A 73 16.22 0.89 -4.39
C GLU A 73 17.55 1.48 -4.87
N GLU A 74 18.01 2.51 -4.17
CA GLU A 74 19.37 3.09 -4.28
C GLU A 74 20.24 2.67 -3.11
#